data_AF-A0A973CZJ0-F1
#
_entry.id   AF-A0A973CZJ0-F1
#
_cell.length_a   1.000
_cell.length_b   1.000
_cell.length_c   1.000
_cell.angle_alpha   90.00
_cell.angle_beta   90.00
_cell.angle_gamma   90.00
#
_symmetry.space_group_name_H-M   'P 1'
#
loop_
_entity.id
_entity.type
_entity.pdbx_description
1 polymer ?
#
loop_
_entity_poly.entity_id
_entity_poly.type
_entity_poly.pdbx_seq_one_letter_code
_entity_poly.pdbx_strand_id
1 'polypeptide(L)' 'MARAAKIKLSTHEKSIEQVVSFDKEGNVIVNKNSSASNKLMARRAIEAHLERKSLEKDLDEYYFEGV' A
#
# COMPACT_ATOMS: atom_id res chain seq x y z
N MET A 1 -28.01 10.24 -21.69
CA MET A 1 -27.06 9.12 -21.87
C MET A 1 -25.74 9.42 -21.15
N ALA A 2 -25.65 9.19 -19.83
CA ALA A 2 -24.46 9.56 -19.04
C ALA A 2 -24.05 8.50 -17.99
N ARG A 3 -24.51 7.25 -18.13
CA ARG A 3 -24.21 6.17 -17.17
C ARG A 3 -23.11 5.20 -17.62
N ALA A 4 -22.73 5.20 -18.89
CA ALA A 4 -21.79 4.22 -19.45
C ALA A 4 -20.30 4.57 -19.28
N ALA A 5 -19.95 5.83 -18.98
CA ALA A 5 -18.57 6.27 -18.88
C ALA A 5 -17.92 6.07 -17.49
N LYS A 6 -18.73 6.03 -16.41
CA LYS A 6 -18.21 5.84 -15.04
C LYS A 6 -17.80 4.41 -14.71
N ILE A 7 -18.33 3.42 -15.43
CA ILE A 7 -18.08 2.00 -15.15
C ILE A 7 -16.74 1.53 -15.75
N LYS A 8 -16.27 2.16 -16.83
CA LYS A 8 -15.04 1.76 -17.53
C LYS A 8 -13.74 2.12 -16.80
N LEU A 9 -13.76 3.05 -15.84
CA LEU A 9 -12.57 3.39 -15.05
C LEU A 9 -12.26 2.35 -13.95
N SER A 10 -13.26 1.56 -13.52
CA SER A 10 -13.12 0.57 -12.44
C SER A 10 -12.57 -0.78 -12.92
N THR A 11 -12.71 -1.10 -14.21
CA THR A 11 -12.31 -2.40 -14.76
C THR A 11 -10.84 -2.52 -15.17
N HIS A 12 -10.02 -1.48 -14.96
CA HIS A 12 -8.56 -1.54 -15.13
C HIS A 12 -7.81 -1.64 -13.79
N GLU A 13 -8.51 -1.71 -12.65
CA GLU A 13 -8.00 -2.31 -11.41
C GLU A 13 -7.98 -3.85 -11.50
N LYS A 14 -7.61 -4.37 -12.68
CA LYS A 14 -7.39 -5.79 -12.90
C LYS A 14 -6.14 -6.20 -12.14
N SER A 15 -6.38 -6.77 -10.97
CA SER A 15 -5.58 -7.84 -10.37
C SER A 15 -4.08 -7.59 -10.33
N ILE A 16 -3.66 -6.45 -9.78
CA ILE A 16 -2.30 -6.38 -9.24
C ILE A 16 -2.32 -7.30 -8.02
N GLU A 17 -1.76 -8.49 -8.18
CA GLU A 17 -1.62 -9.45 -7.09
C GLU A 17 -1.03 -8.71 -5.89
N GLN A 18 -1.76 -8.70 -4.76
CA GLN A 18 -1.32 -7.96 -3.58
C GLN A 18 -0.15 -8.73 -2.97
N VAL A 19 1.05 -8.27 -3.29
CA VAL A 19 2.32 -8.91 -2.89
C VAL A 19 2.66 -8.63 -1.43
N VAL A 20 2.29 -7.43 -0.96
CA VAL A 20 2.58 -6.93 0.38
C VAL A 20 1.34 -6.25 0.94
N SER A 21 1.04 -6.50 2.21
CA SER A 21 -0.07 -5.90 2.96
C SER A 21 0.36 -5.58 4.40
N PHE A 22 -0.52 -4.91 5.16
CA PHE A 22 -0.30 -4.63 6.58
C PHE A 22 -1.29 -5.42 7.43
N ASP A 23 -0.85 -5.87 8.61
CA ASP A 23 -1.76 -6.38 9.64
C ASP A 23 -2.40 -5.24 10.45
N LYS A 24 -3.24 -5.60 11.42
CA LYS A 24 -3.92 -4.64 12.29
C LYS A 24 -2.98 -3.87 13.23
N GLU A 25 -1.77 -4.38 13.43
CA GLU A 25 -0.72 -3.78 14.26
C GLU A 25 0.25 -2.95 13.42
N GLY A 26 0.06 -2.91 12.08
CA GLY A 26 0.92 -2.19 11.15
C GLY A 26 2.19 -2.95 10.74
N ASN A 27 2.30 -4.24 11.04
CA ASN A 27 3.40 -5.07 10.56
C ASN A 27 3.22 -5.41 9.08
N VAL A 28 4.34 -5.43 8.35
CA VAL A 28 4.36 -5.76 6.91
C VAL A 28 4.25 -7.27 6.72
N ILE A 29 3.16 -7.73 6.08
CA ILE A 29 2.94 -9.12 5.69
C ILE A 29 3.26 -9.29 4.20
N VAL A 30 3.99 -10.35 3.87
CA VAL A 30 4.38 -10.70 2.50
C VAL A 30 3.57 -11.92 2.04
N ASN A 31 2.97 -11.83 0.85
CA ASN A 31 2.25 -12.95 0.24
C ASN A 31 3.23 -13.93 -0.42
N LYS A 32 3.55 -15.01 0.29
CA LYS A 32 4.47 -16.06 -0.17
C LYS A 32 3.93 -16.90 -1.34
N ASN A 33 2.61 -16.85 -1.56
CA ASN A 33 1.97 -17.56 -2.66
C ASN A 33 1.93 -16.72 -3.94
N SER A 34 2.42 -15.48 -3.89
CA SER A 34 2.47 -14.61 -5.06
C SER A 34 3.44 -15.15 -6.11
N SER A 35 3.03 -14.98 -7.36
CA SER A 35 3.86 -15.21 -8.55
C SER A 35 4.96 -14.15 -8.75
N ALA A 36 5.00 -13.11 -7.92
CA ALA A 36 5.97 -12.03 -8.00
C ALA A 36 7.40 -12.50 -7.67
N SER A 37 8.40 -11.92 -8.35
CA SER A 37 9.80 -12.26 -8.06
C SER A 37 10.21 -11.80 -6.67
N ASN A 38 11.10 -12.56 -6.02
CA ASN A 38 11.62 -12.23 -4.68
C ASN A 38 12.18 -10.80 -4.60
N LYS A 39 12.81 -10.32 -5.68
CA LYS A 39 13.34 -8.95 -5.77
C LYS A 39 12.22 -7.91 -5.73
N LEU A 40 11.13 -8.16 -6.45
CA LEU A 40 9.97 -7.27 -6.44
C LEU A 40 9.28 -7.29 -5.08
N MET A 41 9.11 -8.47 -4.47
CA MET A 41 8.54 -8.61 -3.13
C MET A 41 9.34 -7.85 -2.08
N ALA A 42 10.66 -8.03 -2.07
CA ALA A 42 11.57 -7.33 -1.16
C ALA A 42 11.50 -5.81 -1.34
N ARG A 43 11.50 -5.35 -2.60
CA ARG A 43 11.37 -3.91 -2.90
C ARG A 43 10.05 -3.34 -2.38
N ARG A 44 8.93 -4.02 -2.63
CA ARG A 44 7.60 -3.58 -2.16
C ARG A 44 7.50 -3.57 -0.64
N ALA A 45 8.11 -4.53 0.04
CA ALA A 45 8.15 -4.56 1.50
C ALA A 45 8.96 -3.39 2.09
N ILE A 46 10.08 -3.02 1.45
CA ILE A 46 10.89 -1.87 1.85
C ILE A 46 10.13 -0.56 1.62
N GLU A 47 9.51 -0.39 0.44
CA GLU A 47 8.68 0.78 0.11
C GLU A 47 7.57 0.96 1.16
N ALA A 48 6.83 -0.11 1.46
CA ALA A 48 5.77 -0.11 2.46
C ALA A 48 6.28 0.25 3.87
N HIS A 49 7.44 -0.27 4.28
CA HIS A 49 8.03 0.04 5.59
C HIS A 49 8.46 1.51 5.69
N LEU A 50 9.06 2.08 4.64
CA LEU A 50 9.47 3.48 4.61
C LEU A 50 8.29 4.43 4.61
N GLU A 51 7.24 4.11 3.86
CA GLU A 51 6.00 4.89 3.84
C GLU A 51 5.35 4.93 5.22
N ARG A 52 5.24 3.77 5.90
CA ARG A 52 4.75 3.70 7.28
C ARG A 52 5.56 4.60 8.23
N LYS A 53 6.89 4.54 8.14
CA LYS A 53 7.79 5.35 8.98
C LYS A 53 7.70 6.85 8.67
N SER A 54 7.44 7.22 7.41
CA SER A 54 7.19 8.61 7.03
C SER A 54 5.89 9.10 7.66
N LEU A 55 4.81 8.34 7.51
CA LEU A 55 3.51 8.69 8.08
C LEU A 55 3.54 8.76 9.61
N GLU A 56 4.29 7.88 10.28
CA GLU A 56 4.53 7.97 11.73
C GLU A 56 5.21 9.28 12.13
N LYS A 57 6.25 9.69 11.39
CA LYS A 57 6.95 10.96 11.64
C LYS A 57 6.04 12.16 11.39
N ASP A 58 5.26 12.15 10.32
CA ASP A 58 4.33 13.23 9.99
C ASP A 58 3.27 13.38 11.10
N LEU A 59 2.83 12.27 11.69
CA LEU A 59 1.93 12.30 12.85
C LEU A 59 2.64 12.88 14.09
N ASP A 60 3.84 12.42 14.41
CA ASP A 60 4.60 12.97 15.53
C ASP A 60 4.77 14.49 15.38
N GLU A 61 5.23 14.96 14.22
CA GLU A 61 5.39 16.40 13.93
C GLU A 61 4.06 17.16 14.07
N TYR A 62 2.96 16.63 13.54
CA TYR A 62 1.63 17.23 13.66
C TYR A 62 1.11 17.31 15.10
N TYR A 63 1.44 16.36 15.96
CA TYR A 63 1.05 16.37 17.37
C TYR A 63 2.00 17.17 18.28
N PHE A 64 3.27 17.37 17.87
CA PHE A 64 4.27 18.11 18.65
C PHE A 64 4.39 19.60 18.29
N GLU A 65 3.88 20.06 17.14
CA GLU A 65 3.80 21.51 16.81
C GLU A 65 2.57 22.23 17.42
N GLY A 66 1.78 21.53 18.25
CA GLY A 66 0.55 22.04 18.86
C GLY A 66 0.65 22.50 20.32
N VAL A 67 1.85 22.78 20.86
CA VAL A 67 2.05 23.28 22.24
C VAL A 67 2.89 24.55 22.28
#